data_AF-A0A7C2WSN5-F1
#
_entry.id   AF-A0A7C2WSN5-F1
#
_cell.length_a   1.000
_cell.length_b   1.000
_cell.length_c   1.000
_cell.angle_alpha   90.00
_cell.angle_beta   90.00
_cell.angle_gamma   90.00
#
_symmetry.space_group_name_H-M   'P 1'
#
loop_
_entity.id
_entity.type
_entity.pdbx_description
1 polymer ?
#
loop_
_entity_poly.entity_id
_entity_poly.type
_entity_poly.pdbx_seq_one_letter_code
_entity_poly.pdbx_strand_id
1 'polypeptide(L)'
;MEREVASSLKQFFSVQKDLSELGVIRSRDYLGDIGRYVCQLAYGLKVTKGRKPVVYDGKIGKSRVAVRLNNCPVGNPARLTEPLDFDELIVVLGPNCLLRPEGVASDFIFYRFTPEEVRKRFRKTKSGYVGGGNIFDRAYDKVLNIRAD
;
A
#
# COMPACT_ATOMS: atom_id res chain seq x y z
N MET A 1 -15.06 2.86 -8.24
CA MET A 1 -13.98 3.64 -8.88
C MET A 1 -14.52 4.13 -10.21
N GLU A 2 -14.22 5.36 -10.62
CA GLU A 2 -14.61 5.83 -11.95
C GLU A 2 -13.93 4.98 -13.04
N ARG A 3 -14.67 4.67 -14.11
CA ARG A 3 -14.21 3.75 -15.16
C ARG A 3 -12.92 4.21 -15.85
N GLU A 4 -12.80 5.51 -16.08
CA GLU A 4 -11.61 6.10 -16.72
C GLU A 4 -10.38 5.96 -15.83
N VAL A 5 -10.52 6.23 -14.53
CA VAL A 5 -9.44 6.03 -13.55
C VAL A 5 -9.06 4.56 -13.48
N ALA A 6 -10.05 3.67 -13.49
CA ALA A 6 -9.83 2.24 -13.45
C ALA A 6 -9.02 1.74 -14.66
N SER A 7 -9.45 2.08 -15.88
CA SER A 7 -8.73 1.75 -17.11
C SER A 7 -7.32 2.33 -17.12
N SER A 8 -7.17 3.59 -16.71
CA SER A 8 -5.88 4.29 -16.68
C SER A 8 -4.90 3.65 -15.69
N LEU A 9 -5.36 3.27 -14.49
CA LEU A 9 -4.52 2.58 -13.51
C LEU A 9 -4.07 1.21 -14.02
N LYS A 10 -4.96 0.46 -14.68
CA LYS A 10 -4.61 -0.84 -15.26
C LYS A 10 -3.53 -0.70 -16.34
N GLN A 11 -3.73 0.24 -17.27
CA GLN A 11 -2.74 0.52 -18.32
C GLN A 11 -1.42 1.02 -17.71
N PHE A 12 -1.49 1.93 -16.74
CA PHE A 12 -0.31 2.45 -16.04
C PHE A 12 0.50 1.33 -15.39
N PHE A 13 -0.12 0.42 -14.64
CA PHE A 13 0.61 -0.68 -13.98
C PHE A 13 1.20 -1.69 -14.95
N SER A 14 0.57 -1.90 -16.11
CA SER A 14 1.15 -2.71 -17.19
C SER A 14 2.44 -2.07 -17.70
N VAL A 15 2.36 -0.80 -18.16
CA VAL A 15 3.53 -0.08 -18.69
C VAL A 15 4.63 0.10 -17.63
N GLN A 16 4.24 0.38 -16.39
CA GLN A 16 5.17 0.53 -15.28
C GLN A 16 5.95 -0.76 -15.01
N LYS A 17 5.29 -1.93 -15.10
CA LYS A 17 5.97 -3.22 -14.97
C LYS A 17 7.04 -3.38 -16.03
N ASP A 18 6.68 -3.19 -17.30
CA ASP A 18 7.60 -3.33 -18.43
C ASP A 18 8.82 -2.40 -18.28
N LEU A 19 8.58 -1.11 -17.97
CA LEU A 19 9.64 -0.13 -17.78
C LEU A 19 10.52 -0.40 -16.56
N SER A 20 9.99 -1.05 -15.52
CA SER A 20 10.77 -1.48 -14.35
C SER A 20 11.64 -2.70 -14.66
N GLU A 21 11.13 -3.67 -15.42
CA GLU A 21 11.91 -4.83 -15.88
C GLU A 21 13.06 -4.41 -16.81
N LEU A 22 12.85 -3.38 -17.63
CA LEU A 22 13.88 -2.74 -18.46
C LEU A 22 14.84 -1.83 -17.68
N GLY A 23 14.64 -1.64 -16.37
CA GLY A 23 15.51 -0.84 -15.51
C GLY A 23 15.42 0.68 -15.70
N VAL A 24 14.40 1.16 -16.45
CA VAL A 24 14.14 2.58 -16.74
C VAL A 24 13.51 3.26 -15.52
N ILE A 25 12.41 2.70 -14.98
CA ILE A 25 11.76 3.23 -13.77
C ILE A 25 12.40 2.61 -12.53
N ARG A 26 12.99 3.46 -11.70
CA ARG A 26 13.62 3.08 -10.42
C ARG A 26 12.98 3.74 -9.20
N SER A 27 12.35 4.91 -9.36
CA SER A 27 11.58 5.57 -8.30
C SER A 27 10.19 4.95 -8.13
N ARG A 28 9.64 5.08 -6.92
CA ARG A 28 8.33 4.56 -6.51
C ARG A 28 7.46 5.61 -5.83
N ASP A 29 7.78 6.88 -6.01
CA ASP A 29 7.13 7.98 -5.28
C ASP A 29 5.63 8.07 -5.56
N TYR A 30 5.21 7.71 -6.78
CA TYR A 30 3.81 7.64 -7.21
C TYR A 30 2.96 6.62 -6.43
N LEU A 31 3.58 5.59 -5.81
CA LEU A 31 2.84 4.57 -5.04
C LEU A 31 2.15 5.20 -3.82
N GLY A 32 2.69 6.28 -3.27
CA GLY A 32 2.07 7.00 -2.16
C GLY A 32 0.73 7.61 -2.55
N ASP A 33 0.67 8.27 -3.72
CA ASP A 33 -0.56 8.89 -4.22
C ASP A 33 -1.62 7.84 -4.57
N ILE A 34 -1.23 6.79 -5.30
CA ILE A 34 -2.15 5.70 -5.65
C ILE A 34 -2.65 5.00 -4.38
N GLY A 35 -1.75 4.71 -3.44
CA GLY A 35 -2.09 4.08 -2.16
C GLY A 35 -3.13 4.88 -1.37
N ARG A 36 -2.93 6.19 -1.24
CA ARG A 36 -3.92 7.07 -0.62
C ARG A 36 -5.24 7.01 -1.36
N TYR A 37 -5.24 7.22 -2.68
CA TYR A 37 -6.46 7.21 -3.49
C TYR A 37 -7.28 5.93 -3.32
N VAL A 38 -6.65 4.75 -3.40
CA VAL A 38 -7.38 3.48 -3.24
C VAL A 38 -7.89 3.28 -1.81
N CYS A 39 -7.19 3.79 -0.79
CA CYS A 39 -7.69 3.81 0.59
C CYS A 39 -8.86 4.78 0.79
N GLN A 40 -8.92 5.89 0.02
CA GLN A 40 -10.12 6.75 0.02
C GLN A 40 -11.34 5.97 -0.47
N LEU A 41 -11.17 5.20 -1.55
CA LEU A 41 -12.25 4.38 -2.11
C LEU A 41 -12.62 3.20 -1.21
N ALA A 42 -11.63 2.49 -0.66
CA ALA A 42 -11.86 1.28 0.10
C ALA A 42 -12.38 1.55 1.52
N TYR A 43 -11.92 2.62 2.16
CA TYR A 43 -12.16 2.87 3.59
C TYR A 43 -12.64 4.29 3.93
N GLY A 44 -12.84 5.16 2.94
CA GLY A 44 -13.24 6.54 3.19
C GLY A 44 -12.13 7.37 3.84
N LEU A 45 -10.86 7.05 3.56
CA LEU A 45 -9.71 7.82 4.06
C LEU A 45 -9.84 9.31 3.68
N LYS A 46 -9.78 10.18 4.68
CA LYS A 46 -9.70 11.63 4.50
C LYS A 46 -8.23 12.04 4.56
N VAL A 47 -7.63 12.25 3.39
CA VAL A 47 -6.21 12.62 3.26
C VAL A 47 -5.96 13.96 3.94
N THR A 48 -4.90 14.02 4.75
CA THR A 48 -4.53 15.27 5.42
C THR A 48 -3.84 16.20 4.42
N LYS A 49 -4.38 17.41 4.24
CA LYS A 49 -3.79 18.45 3.39
C LYS A 49 -2.83 19.28 4.24
N GLY A 50 -1.52 19.12 4.05
CA GLY A 50 -0.53 19.92 4.78
C GLY A 50 0.90 19.74 4.26
N ARG A 51 1.70 20.82 4.31
CA ARG A 51 3.11 20.87 3.87
C ARG A 51 4.11 20.36 4.93
N LYS A 52 3.65 20.00 6.13
CA LYS A 52 4.52 19.45 7.19
C LYS A 52 4.59 17.93 7.06
N PRO A 53 5.70 17.29 7.44
CA PRO A 53 5.78 15.83 7.47
C PRO A 53 4.82 15.31 8.55
N VAL A 54 3.60 14.97 8.14
CA VAL A 54 2.67 14.23 8.98
C VAL A 54 3.06 12.76 8.87
N VAL A 55 3.21 12.09 10.01
CA VAL A 55 3.65 10.68 10.08
C VAL A 55 2.56 9.71 9.55
N TYR A 56 1.34 10.21 9.39
CA TYR A 56 0.18 9.53 8.83
C TYR A 56 -0.34 10.23 7.57
N ASP A 57 -1.00 9.48 6.69
CA ASP A 57 -1.47 9.93 5.38
C ASP A 57 -2.88 10.54 5.43
N GLY A 58 -3.70 10.15 6.41
CA GLY A 58 -5.04 10.68 6.58
C GLY A 58 -5.77 10.13 7.80
N LYS A 59 -7.10 10.30 7.83
CA LYS A 59 -7.94 9.76 8.90
C LYS A 59 -9.09 8.90 8.37
N ILE A 60 -9.41 7.83 9.09
CA ILE A 60 -10.64 7.05 8.95
C ILE A 60 -11.42 7.21 10.27
N GLY A 61 -12.54 7.93 10.24
CA GLY A 61 -13.21 8.35 11.48
C GLY A 61 -12.29 9.21 12.34
N LYS A 62 -12.01 8.75 13.57
CA LYS A 62 -11.07 9.40 14.50
C LYS A 62 -9.62 8.88 14.39
N SER A 63 -9.43 7.73 13.73
CA SER A 63 -8.15 7.02 13.63
C SER A 63 -7.20 7.71 12.64
N ARG A 64 -5.95 7.96 13.06
CA ARG A 64 -4.84 8.44 12.21
C ARG A 64 -4.22 7.26 11.48
N VAL A 65 -4.18 7.34 10.14
CA VAL A 65 -3.87 6.19 9.29
C VAL A 65 -2.67 6.48 8.41
N ALA A 66 -1.63 5.66 8.52
CA ALA A 66 -0.53 5.60 7.58
C ALA A 66 -0.85 4.59 6.46
N VAL A 67 -0.48 4.90 5.22
CA VAL A 67 -0.72 4.04 4.05
C VAL A 67 0.60 3.69 3.38
N ARG A 68 0.84 2.40 3.14
CA ARG A 68 1.99 1.92 2.38
C ARG A 68 1.55 1.00 1.27
N LEU A 69 1.66 1.44 0.03
CA LEU A 69 1.40 0.62 -1.13
C LEU A 69 2.69 -0.04 -1.62
N ASN A 70 2.62 -1.35 -1.85
CA ASN A 70 3.66 -2.15 -2.47
C ASN A 70 3.13 -2.72 -3.78
N ASN A 71 3.76 -2.37 -4.90
CA ASN A 71 3.47 -2.93 -6.21
C ASN A 71 4.70 -3.58 -6.85
N CYS A 72 5.70 -3.95 -6.04
CA CYS A 72 6.98 -4.38 -6.58
C CYS A 72 6.92 -5.84 -7.04
N PRO A 73 7.30 -6.14 -8.31
CA PRO A 73 7.36 -7.51 -8.82
C PRO A 73 8.52 -8.31 -8.22
N VAL A 74 9.45 -7.65 -7.52
CA VAL A 74 10.62 -8.29 -6.92
C VAL A 74 10.69 -7.96 -5.44
N GLY A 75 10.46 -8.98 -4.59
CA GLY A 75 10.92 -9.21 -3.21
C GLY A 75 10.98 -8.07 -2.19
N ASN A 76 10.48 -6.88 -2.50
CA ASN A 76 10.77 -5.69 -1.73
C ASN A 76 9.79 -5.59 -0.55
N PRO A 77 10.30 -5.56 0.69
CA PRO A 77 9.45 -5.52 1.86
C PRO A 77 8.76 -4.16 2.02
N ALA A 78 7.61 -4.16 2.69
CA ALA A 78 6.98 -2.93 3.14
C ALA A 78 7.90 -2.25 4.18
N ARG A 79 8.24 -0.98 3.96
CA ARG A 79 9.14 -0.22 4.84
C ARG A 79 8.39 0.87 5.58
N LEU A 80 8.67 0.98 6.87
CA LEU A 80 8.14 1.99 7.77
C LEU A 80 9.30 2.68 8.47
N THR A 81 9.22 3.99 8.58
CA THR A 81 10.16 4.82 9.34
C THR A 81 9.60 5.07 10.74
N GLU A 82 10.47 5.13 11.75
CA GLU A 82 10.07 5.61 13.08
C GLU A 82 10.03 7.15 13.12
N PRO A 83 9.23 7.77 14.02
CA PRO A 83 8.33 7.12 14.97
C PRO A 83 7.07 6.52 14.31
N LEU A 84 6.48 5.46 14.89
CA LEU A 84 5.13 4.97 14.52
C LEU A 84 4.02 5.86 15.11
N ASP A 85 3.98 7.14 14.71
CA ASP A 85 2.97 8.10 15.18
C ASP A 85 1.70 8.07 14.30
N PHE A 86 1.02 6.94 14.37
CA PHE A 86 -0.29 6.69 13.76
C PHE A 86 -1.05 5.70 14.64
N ASP A 87 -2.38 5.67 14.49
CA ASP A 87 -3.22 4.73 15.23
C ASP A 87 -3.35 3.42 14.43
N GLU A 88 -3.24 3.50 13.10
CA GLU A 88 -3.29 2.35 12.20
C GLU A 88 -2.36 2.49 11.00
N LEU A 89 -1.85 1.36 10.55
CA LEU A 89 -1.18 1.20 9.27
C LEU A 89 -2.07 0.38 8.32
N ILE A 90 -2.23 0.86 7.10
CA ILE A 90 -2.77 0.08 5.98
C ILE A 90 -1.65 -0.23 5.00
N VAL A 91 -1.34 -1.51 4.82
CA VAL A 91 -0.48 -1.99 3.74
C VAL A 91 -1.35 -2.45 2.57
N VAL A 92 -1.11 -1.88 1.39
CA VAL A 92 -1.82 -2.21 0.16
C VAL A 92 -0.89 -2.99 -0.76
N LEU A 93 -1.30 -4.17 -1.20
CA LEU A 93 -0.60 -4.93 -2.24
C LEU A 93 -1.27 -4.65 -3.58
N GLY A 94 -0.52 -4.04 -4.50
CA GLY A 94 -0.95 -3.78 -5.87
C GLY A 94 -0.89 -5.03 -6.76
N PRO A 95 -1.34 -4.94 -8.02
CA PRO A 95 -1.46 -6.09 -8.93
C PRO A 95 -0.13 -6.76 -9.27
N ASN A 96 0.97 -6.00 -9.32
CA ASN A 96 2.30 -6.53 -9.65
C ASN A 96 3.11 -6.91 -8.41
N CYS A 97 2.53 -6.93 -7.21
CA CYS A 97 3.29 -7.21 -6.00
C CYS A 97 3.61 -8.70 -5.86
N LEU A 98 4.89 -9.05 -5.67
CA LEU A 98 5.31 -10.44 -5.43
C LEU A 98 4.76 -11.02 -4.11
N LEU A 99 4.49 -10.16 -3.12
CA LEU A 99 4.06 -10.59 -1.79
C LEU A 99 2.56 -10.88 -1.72
N ARG A 100 1.88 -10.95 -2.86
CA ARG A 100 0.45 -11.26 -2.92
C ARG A 100 0.21 -12.72 -2.54
N PRO A 101 -0.82 -13.01 -1.73
CA PRO A 101 -1.27 -14.38 -1.53
C PRO A 101 -1.72 -15.00 -2.85
N GLU A 102 -1.41 -16.28 -3.04
CA GLU A 102 -1.86 -17.06 -4.19
C GLU A 102 -3.40 -17.17 -4.24
N GLY A 103 -3.96 -17.25 -5.45
CA GLY A 103 -5.40 -17.46 -5.65
C GLY A 103 -6.28 -16.22 -5.43
N VAL A 104 -5.75 -15.06 -5.03
CA VAL A 104 -6.55 -13.84 -4.85
C VAL A 104 -6.65 -13.03 -6.15
N ALA A 105 -7.79 -13.16 -6.83
CA ALA A 105 -8.08 -12.55 -8.13
C ALA A 105 -8.42 -11.05 -8.09
N SER A 106 -7.97 -10.29 -7.07
CA SER A 106 -8.34 -8.88 -6.90
C SER A 106 -7.20 -7.89 -7.13
N ASP A 107 -7.44 -6.76 -7.80
CA ASP A 107 -6.35 -5.83 -8.14
C ASP A 107 -5.57 -5.31 -6.92
N PHE A 108 -6.27 -4.94 -5.85
CA PHE A 108 -5.65 -4.51 -4.60
C PHE A 108 -6.09 -5.36 -3.41
N ILE A 109 -5.13 -5.67 -2.54
CA ILE A 109 -5.34 -6.41 -1.29
C ILE A 109 -4.88 -5.54 -0.13
N PHE A 110 -5.68 -5.45 0.93
CA PHE A 110 -5.45 -4.57 2.05
C PHE A 110 -5.22 -5.36 3.33
N TYR A 111 -4.21 -4.96 4.08
CA TYR A 111 -3.91 -5.44 5.42
C TYR A 111 -3.83 -4.27 6.39
N ARG A 112 -4.48 -4.39 7.54
CA ARG A 112 -4.47 -3.41 8.63
C ARG A 112 -3.58 -3.92 9.76
N PHE A 113 -2.83 -3.00 10.35
CA PHE A 113 -1.97 -3.28 11.50
C PHE A 113 -2.10 -2.15 12.52
N THR A 114 -2.19 -2.50 13.80
CA THR A 114 -1.91 -1.54 14.88
C THR A 114 -0.40 -1.33 15.03
N PRO A 115 0.06 -0.25 15.67
CA PRO A 115 1.47 -0.08 16.03
C PRO A 115 2.06 -1.26 16.80
N GLU A 116 1.29 -1.90 17.68
CA GLU A 116 1.68 -3.10 18.44
C GLU A 116 1.86 -4.30 17.51
N GLU A 117 0.94 -4.51 16.56
CA GLU A 117 1.09 -5.56 15.55
C GLU A 117 2.31 -5.30 14.66
N VAL A 118 2.59 -4.04 14.29
CA VAL A 118 3.80 -3.68 13.54
C VAL A 118 5.04 -4.10 14.34
N ARG A 119 5.13 -3.71 15.62
CA ARG A 119 6.26 -4.06 16.49
C ARG A 119 6.45 -5.57 16.65
N LYS A 120 5.34 -6.33 16.69
CA LYS A 120 5.36 -7.79 16.87
C LYS A 120 5.71 -8.56 15.59
N ARG A 121 5.20 -8.12 14.44
CA ARG A 121 5.26 -8.89 13.18
C ARG A 121 6.36 -8.41 12.23
N PHE A 122 6.71 -7.13 12.27
CA PHE A 122 7.71 -6.57 11.36
C PHE A 122 9.10 -6.69 11.98
N ARG A 123 10.10 -6.92 11.14
CA ARG A 123 11.49 -6.93 11.59
C ARG A 123 11.93 -5.50 11.90
N LYS A 124 12.34 -5.25 13.13
CA LYS A 124 12.96 -3.98 13.56
C LYS A 124 14.29 -3.76 12.85
N THR A 125 14.55 -2.54 12.42
CA THR A 125 15.84 -2.08 11.87
C THR A 125 16.29 -0.81 12.59
N LYS A 126 17.51 -0.33 12.29
CA LYS A 126 18.04 0.93 12.85
C LYS A 126 17.16 2.14 12.53
N SER A 127 16.49 2.14 11.37
CA SER A 127 15.70 3.28 10.87
C SER A 127 14.19 3.08 10.94
N GLY A 128 13.71 1.90 11.37
CA GLY A 128 12.28 1.64 11.49
C GLY A 128 11.92 0.16 11.44
N TYR A 129 10.98 -0.21 10.57
CA TYR A 129 10.48 -1.58 10.44
C TYR A 129 10.39 -2.03 8.99
N VAL A 130 10.56 -3.32 8.80
CA VAL A 130 10.55 -3.96 7.49
C VAL A 130 9.67 -5.20 7.54
N GLY A 131 8.63 -5.23 6.72
CA GLY A 131 7.67 -6.32 6.60
C GLY A 131 7.89 -7.16 5.35
N GLY A 132 8.29 -8.43 5.51
CA GLY A 132 8.44 -9.40 4.43
C GLY A 132 7.16 -10.21 4.17
N GLY A 133 7.20 -11.27 3.36
CA GLY A 133 6.01 -12.07 3.03
C GLY A 133 5.26 -12.62 4.24
N ASN A 134 5.97 -12.99 5.30
CA ASN A 134 5.41 -13.57 6.52
C ASN A 134 4.42 -12.66 7.27
N ILE A 135 4.45 -11.33 7.07
CA ILE A 135 3.45 -10.46 7.71
C ILE A 135 2.06 -10.60 7.08
N PHE A 136 2.00 -11.15 5.87
CA PHE A 136 0.77 -11.39 5.09
C PHE A 136 0.28 -12.83 5.21
N ASP A 137 0.93 -13.67 6.02
CA ASP A 137 0.47 -15.03 6.35
C ASP A 137 -0.69 -14.97 7.38
N ARG A 138 -1.79 -14.37 6.94
CA ARG A 138 -3.06 -14.18 7.64
C ARG A 138 -4.14 -13.82 6.63
N ALA A 139 -5.40 -13.86 7.05
CA ALA A 139 -6.48 -13.30 6.25
C ALA A 139 -6.25 -11.80 5.98
N TYR A 140 -6.50 -11.38 4.74
CA TYR A 140 -6.56 -9.97 4.35
C TYR A 140 -7.81 -9.30 4.91
N ASP A 141 -7.75 -8.00 5.15
CA ASP A 141 -8.86 -7.22 5.69
C ASP A 141 -9.87 -6.82 4.61
N LYS A 142 -9.39 -6.58 3.39
CA LYS A 142 -10.23 -6.19 2.25
C LYS A 142 -9.55 -6.45 0.93
N VAL A 143 -10.35 -6.52 -0.11
CA VAL A 143 -9.91 -6.48 -1.50
C VAL A 143 -10.66 -5.40 -2.28
N LEU A 144 -10.04 -4.87 -3.33
CA LEU A 144 -10.65 -3.93 -4.25
C LEU A 144 -10.31 -4.32 -5.68
N ASN A 145 -11.33 -4.46 -6.51
CA ASN A 145 -11.18 -4.62 -7.94
C ASN A 145 -11.29 -3.27 -8.65
N ILE A 146 -10.37 -3.05 -9.57
CA ILE A 146 -10.43 -2.04 -10.61
C ILE A 146 -11.35 -2.60 -11.70
N ARG A 147 -12.66 -2.57 -11.48
CA ARG A 147 -13.61 -2.99 -12.51
C ARG A 147 -13.53 -2.04 -13.70
N ALA A 148 -13.33 -2.62 -14.87
CA ALA A 148 -13.38 -1.97 -16.17
C ALA A 148 -14.40 -2.75 -17.00
N ASP A 149 -15.61 -2.81 -16.48
CA ASP A 149 -16.76 -3.49 -17.07
C ASP A 149 -17.91 -2.49 -17.08
#